data_AF-A0A8J5PJB9-F1
#
_entry.id   AF-A0A8J5PJB9-F1
#
_cell.length_a   1.000
_cell.length_b   1.000
_cell.length_c   1.000
_cell.angle_alpha   90.00
_cell.angle_beta   90.00
_cell.angle_gamma   90.00
#
_symmetry.space_group_name_H-M   'P 1'
#
loop_
_entity.id
_entity.type
_entity.pdbx_description
1 polymer ?
#
loop_
_entity_poly.entity_id
_entity_poly.type
_entity_poly.pdbx_seq_one_letter_code
_entity_poly.pdbx_strand_id
1 'polypeptide(L)'
;MLKPSNSSFMEKTRPLRNRVAEKIEWVKLRTPKVVKSRAFRRAATITSAVFFALSFIIILAKLTNAGFFIPKLVSHISRYPTCQSKGINGTRDIWEASQKKYENLIDDKFTIAMQTYRRPKELQETLNIILSEEVPSLLEIVVVWNDLENYPPDDYVSKYGVPVRFRKSKRNSLNEKLWPDPDYKTQAILLSDDDVYYHPNDLEFVFQTWRKFGRNRMVGALARCTPVNTFGYHKYTFCSSRRGEDEYNMVLTNLAFSHVSFLDYYSSNDTIMTQIREYVDEGFNCEDLAMNYVHGLLTGEGPLLINGHEKYVNFVPKVGISMKKGHMEARSACLNDFSEMFGCHPLVDESGYIQRGVLVM
;
A
#
# COMPACT_ATOMS: atom_id res chain seq x y z
N MET A 1 54.56 -21.47 -73.42
CA MET A 1 54.50 -22.14 -72.10
C MET A 1 53.03 -22.37 -71.73
N LEU A 2 52.70 -23.64 -71.46
CA LEU A 2 51.51 -24.23 -70.79
C LEU A 2 50.09 -23.95 -71.34
N LYS A 3 49.50 -25.03 -71.91
CA LYS A 3 48.08 -25.20 -72.28
C LYS A 3 47.17 -25.21 -71.04
N PRO A 4 45.94 -24.67 -71.09
CA PRO A 4 44.83 -25.12 -70.27
C PRO A 4 44.09 -26.28 -70.96
N SER A 5 43.82 -27.34 -70.21
CA SER A 5 43.10 -28.53 -70.66
C SER A 5 41.60 -28.27 -70.81
N ASN A 6 41.06 -28.56 -71.99
CA ASN A 6 39.65 -28.86 -72.18
C ASN A 6 39.30 -30.15 -71.41
N SER A 7 38.68 -30.02 -70.23
CA SER A 7 37.72 -31.01 -69.73
C SER A 7 36.39 -30.31 -69.48
N SER A 8 35.76 -29.99 -70.61
CA SER A 8 34.40 -29.51 -70.64
C SER A 8 33.46 -30.66 -70.24
N PHE A 9 32.45 -30.32 -69.45
CA PHE A 9 31.07 -30.65 -69.84
C PHE A 9 30.58 -32.10 -69.67
N MET A 10 30.77 -32.75 -68.52
CA MET A 10 29.99 -33.98 -68.19
C MET A 10 29.57 -34.15 -66.71
N GLU A 11 29.55 -33.08 -65.91
CA GLU A 11 29.15 -33.20 -64.48
C GLU A 11 27.74 -32.63 -64.16
N LYS A 12 26.99 -32.16 -65.17
CA LYS A 12 25.72 -31.43 -64.94
C LYS A 12 24.43 -32.17 -65.29
N THR A 13 24.44 -33.48 -65.51
CA THR A 13 23.19 -34.25 -65.79
C THR A 13 23.12 -35.59 -65.02
N ARG A 14 23.50 -35.62 -63.74
CA ARG A 14 23.10 -36.73 -62.85
C ARG A 14 21.73 -36.44 -62.21
N PRO A 15 20.71 -37.32 -62.38
CA PRO A 15 19.40 -37.15 -61.76
C PRO A 15 19.53 -36.96 -60.25
N LEU A 16 18.77 -36.02 -59.67
CA LEU A 16 18.81 -35.68 -58.24
C LEU A 16 18.70 -36.94 -57.34
N ARG A 17 17.91 -37.92 -57.80
CA ARG A 17 17.69 -39.22 -57.15
C ARG A 17 18.99 -40.01 -56.91
N ASN A 18 19.93 -39.98 -57.85
CA ASN A 18 21.19 -40.73 -57.74
C ASN A 18 22.19 -40.03 -56.81
N ARG A 19 22.20 -38.69 -56.79
CA ARG A 19 23.03 -37.91 -55.84
C ARG A 19 22.53 -38.04 -54.40
N VAL A 20 21.22 -38.15 -54.19
CA VAL A 20 20.64 -38.42 -52.88
C VAL A 20 20.96 -39.84 -52.43
N ALA A 21 20.89 -40.84 -53.33
CA ALA A 21 21.23 -42.22 -53.01
C ALA A 21 22.70 -42.39 -52.57
N GLU A 22 23.66 -41.82 -53.29
CA GLU A 22 25.09 -41.87 -52.92
C GLU A 22 25.35 -41.17 -51.57
N LYS A 23 24.70 -40.03 -51.30
CA LYS A 23 24.80 -39.36 -49.99
C LYS A 23 24.23 -40.21 -48.86
N ILE A 24 23.10 -40.88 -49.06
CA ILE A 24 22.50 -41.78 -48.07
C ILE A 24 23.43 -42.96 -47.81
N GLU A 25 24.06 -43.51 -48.85
CA GLU A 25 24.99 -44.63 -48.72
C GLU A 25 26.28 -44.25 -48.00
N TRP A 26 26.85 -43.07 -48.32
CA TRP A 26 27.99 -42.48 -47.62
C TRP A 26 27.73 -42.28 -46.13
N VAL A 27 26.53 -41.78 -45.76
CA VAL A 27 26.10 -41.61 -44.36
C VAL A 27 25.92 -42.97 -43.67
N LYS A 28 25.35 -43.97 -44.36
CA LYS A 28 25.20 -45.34 -43.83
C LYS A 28 26.54 -46.03 -43.57
N LEU A 29 27.56 -45.77 -44.39
CA LEU A 29 28.90 -46.36 -44.23
C LEU A 29 29.70 -45.72 -43.09
N ARG A 30 29.51 -44.42 -42.83
CA ARG A 30 30.27 -43.67 -41.80
C ARG A 30 29.52 -43.44 -40.49
N THR A 31 28.28 -43.90 -40.35
CA THR A 31 27.54 -43.81 -39.09
C THR A 31 28.11 -44.79 -38.05
N PRO A 32 28.55 -44.31 -36.86
CA PRO A 32 29.11 -45.17 -35.82
C PRO A 32 28.16 -46.31 -35.43
N LYS A 33 28.68 -47.52 -35.15
CA LYS A 33 27.85 -48.70 -34.76
C LYS A 33 26.91 -48.40 -33.57
N VAL A 34 27.31 -47.51 -32.66
CA VAL A 34 26.50 -47.03 -31.53
C VAL A 34 25.18 -46.42 -31.98
N VAL A 35 25.19 -45.62 -33.05
CA VAL A 35 24.01 -44.95 -33.63
C VAL A 35 23.04 -45.94 -34.29
N LYS A 36 23.55 -47.09 -34.75
CA LYS A 36 22.74 -48.17 -35.35
C LYS A 36 22.11 -49.09 -34.31
N SER A 37 22.51 -49.02 -33.04
CA SER A 37 21.94 -49.88 -31.99
C SER A 37 20.45 -49.60 -31.78
N ARG A 38 19.65 -50.64 -31.51
CA ARG A 38 18.22 -50.49 -31.17
C ARG A 38 18.03 -49.62 -29.92
N ALA A 39 18.94 -49.73 -28.96
CA ALA A 39 18.93 -48.96 -27.72
C ALA A 39 19.13 -47.46 -27.97
N PHE A 40 20.14 -47.08 -28.77
CA PHE A 40 20.38 -45.67 -29.11
C PHE A 40 19.24 -45.07 -29.92
N ARG A 41 18.68 -45.82 -30.90
CA ARG A 41 17.51 -45.36 -31.66
C ARG A 41 16.30 -45.12 -30.76
N ARG A 42 15.99 -46.06 -29.84
CA ARG A 42 14.92 -45.87 -28.85
C ARG A 42 15.18 -44.66 -27.95
N ALA A 43 16.39 -44.53 -27.42
CA ALA A 43 16.76 -43.41 -26.55
C ALA A 43 16.62 -42.06 -27.29
N ALA A 44 17.11 -41.96 -28.53
CA ALA A 44 16.99 -40.77 -29.38
C ALA A 44 15.53 -40.46 -29.72
N THR A 45 14.71 -41.46 -30.06
CA THR A 45 13.28 -41.25 -30.33
C THR A 45 12.54 -40.78 -29.08
N ILE A 46 12.83 -41.35 -27.91
CA ILE A 46 12.25 -40.92 -26.64
C ILE A 46 12.67 -39.49 -26.30
N THR A 47 13.97 -39.17 -26.40
CA THR A 47 14.44 -37.79 -26.12
C THR A 47 13.87 -36.78 -27.09
N SER A 48 13.79 -37.09 -28.39
CA SER A 48 13.12 -36.22 -29.36
C SER A 48 11.63 -36.08 -29.05
N ALA A 49 10.92 -37.16 -28.73
CA ALA A 49 9.49 -37.10 -28.39
C ALA A 49 9.23 -36.25 -27.13
N VAL A 50 10.06 -36.41 -26.10
CA VAL A 50 10.01 -35.60 -24.87
C VAL A 50 10.30 -34.13 -25.19
N PHE A 51 11.31 -33.85 -26.01
CA PHE A 51 11.66 -32.49 -26.42
C PHE A 51 10.54 -31.82 -27.24
N PHE A 52 9.92 -32.55 -28.18
CA PHE A 52 8.77 -32.05 -28.93
C PHE A 52 7.54 -31.86 -28.05
N ALA A 53 7.28 -32.76 -27.10
CA ALA A 53 6.19 -32.60 -26.14
C ALA A 53 6.40 -31.38 -25.24
N LEU A 54 7.60 -31.18 -24.68
CA LEU A 54 7.95 -29.99 -23.89
C LEU A 54 7.85 -28.72 -24.73
N SER A 55 8.36 -28.72 -25.95
CA SER A 55 8.30 -27.56 -26.84
C SER A 55 6.85 -27.24 -27.22
N PHE A 56 6.04 -28.25 -27.49
CA PHE A 56 4.61 -28.09 -27.77
C PHE A 56 3.85 -27.56 -26.56
N ILE A 57 4.15 -28.04 -25.35
CA ILE A 57 3.57 -27.51 -24.10
C ILE A 57 3.96 -26.04 -23.91
N ILE A 58 5.22 -25.67 -24.14
CA ILE A 58 5.69 -24.28 -24.03
C ILE A 58 5.02 -23.38 -25.07
N ILE A 59 4.89 -23.84 -26.32
CA ILE A 59 4.25 -23.10 -27.41
C ILE A 59 2.75 -22.98 -27.17
N LEU A 60 2.09 -24.05 -26.72
CA LEU A 60 0.67 -24.05 -26.37
C LEU A 60 0.41 -23.14 -25.17
N ALA A 61 1.27 -23.13 -24.15
CA ALA A 61 1.18 -22.20 -23.02
C ALA A 61 1.34 -20.73 -23.45
N LYS A 62 2.19 -20.46 -24.45
CA LYS A 62 2.33 -19.12 -25.06
C LYS A 62 1.13 -18.73 -25.94
N LEU A 63 0.59 -19.65 -26.73
CA LEU A 63 -0.53 -19.40 -27.65
C LEU A 63 -1.88 -19.28 -26.94
N THR A 64 -2.10 -20.08 -25.89
CA THR A 64 -3.35 -20.07 -25.12
C THR A 64 -3.37 -18.99 -24.05
N ASN A 65 -2.27 -18.28 -23.82
CA ASN A 65 -2.10 -17.42 -22.64
C ASN A 65 -2.46 -18.17 -21.33
N ALA A 66 -2.32 -19.50 -21.27
CA ALA A 66 -2.61 -20.25 -20.03
C ALA A 66 -1.70 -19.82 -18.87
N GLY A 67 -0.48 -19.34 -19.19
CA GLY A 67 0.40 -18.66 -18.24
C GLY A 67 -0.10 -17.30 -17.74
N PHE A 68 -1.21 -16.77 -18.27
CA PHE A 68 -1.93 -15.59 -17.77
C PHE A 68 -3.12 -15.98 -16.88
N PHE A 69 -3.73 -17.16 -17.12
CA PHE A 69 -4.85 -17.67 -16.33
C PHE A 69 -4.43 -18.27 -14.98
N ILE A 70 -3.30 -18.96 -14.91
CA ILE A 70 -2.80 -19.52 -13.64
C ILE A 70 -2.36 -18.43 -12.65
N PRO A 71 -1.62 -17.37 -13.05
CA PRO A 71 -1.30 -16.28 -12.14
C PRO A 71 -2.53 -15.55 -11.67
N LYS A 72 -3.59 -15.38 -12.47
CA LYS A 72 -4.78 -14.64 -12.05
C LYS A 72 -5.59 -15.33 -10.95
N LEU A 73 -5.59 -16.67 -10.91
CA LEU A 73 -6.28 -17.42 -9.85
C LEU A 73 -5.43 -17.50 -8.57
N VAL A 74 -4.10 -17.50 -8.69
CA VAL A 74 -3.16 -17.56 -7.55
C VAL A 74 -2.80 -16.17 -7.03
N SER A 75 -2.90 -15.10 -7.84
CA SER A 75 -2.56 -13.72 -7.48
C SER A 75 -3.48 -13.08 -6.46
N HIS A 76 -4.58 -13.74 -6.09
CA HIS A 76 -5.49 -13.27 -5.06
C HIS A 76 -5.34 -13.99 -3.71
N ILE A 77 -4.50 -15.03 -3.63
CA ILE A 77 -4.32 -15.76 -2.38
C ILE A 77 -3.19 -15.10 -1.59
N SER A 78 -3.56 -14.29 -0.61
CA SER A 78 -2.61 -13.72 0.35
C SER A 78 -1.92 -14.82 1.16
N ARG A 79 -0.64 -14.60 1.47
CA ARG A 79 0.13 -15.42 2.40
C ARG A 79 -0.41 -15.31 3.83
N TYR A 80 -1.04 -14.18 4.16
CA TYR A 80 -1.62 -13.91 5.46
C TYR A 80 -3.15 -14.01 5.36
N PRO A 81 -3.79 -14.93 6.10
CA PRO A 81 -5.25 -15.00 6.13
C PRO A 81 -5.83 -13.71 6.71
N THR A 82 -6.97 -13.25 6.20
CA THR A 82 -7.67 -12.10 6.77
C THR A 82 -8.09 -12.42 8.20
N CYS A 83 -8.15 -11.42 9.08
CA CYS A 83 -8.61 -11.63 10.46
C CYS A 83 -10.04 -12.23 10.48
N GLN A 84 -10.92 -11.75 9.59
CA GLN A 84 -12.27 -12.30 9.41
C GLN A 84 -12.25 -13.81 9.07
N SER A 85 -11.35 -14.25 8.17
CA SER A 85 -11.25 -15.68 7.81
C SER A 85 -10.78 -16.58 8.96
N LYS A 86 -10.11 -16.01 9.97
CA LYS A 86 -9.74 -16.68 11.22
C LYS A 86 -10.83 -16.58 12.30
N GLY A 87 -12.00 -16.01 11.98
CA GLY A 87 -13.07 -15.78 12.94
C GLY A 87 -12.85 -14.57 13.85
N ILE A 88 -11.85 -13.73 13.56
CA ILE A 88 -11.59 -12.48 14.28
C ILE A 88 -12.36 -11.37 13.56
N ASN A 89 -13.53 -11.01 14.09
CA ASN A 89 -14.41 -9.98 13.53
C ASN A 89 -14.49 -8.77 14.48
N GLY A 90 -13.37 -8.06 14.58
CA GLY A 90 -13.15 -7.02 15.60
C GLY A 90 -12.72 -7.59 16.95
N THR A 91 -11.72 -7.00 17.59
CA THR A 91 -11.45 -7.21 19.02
C THR A 91 -12.36 -6.33 19.87
N ARG A 92 -13.68 -6.57 19.76
CA ARG A 92 -14.75 -5.72 20.31
C ARG A 92 -14.57 -5.37 21.79
N ASP A 93 -14.14 -6.30 22.62
CA ASP A 93 -13.94 -6.04 24.05
C ASP A 93 -12.90 -4.93 24.31
N ILE A 94 -11.82 -4.91 23.52
CA ILE A 94 -10.77 -3.87 23.60
C ILE A 94 -11.34 -2.53 23.11
N TRP A 95 -12.05 -2.58 21.98
CA TRP A 95 -12.70 -1.40 21.41
C TRP A 95 -13.71 -0.76 22.38
N GLU A 96 -14.64 -1.55 22.91
CA GLU A 96 -15.69 -1.11 23.83
C GLU A 96 -15.10 -0.59 25.15
N ALA A 97 -14.08 -1.26 25.69
CA ALA A 97 -13.39 -0.80 26.89
C ALA A 97 -12.72 0.58 26.68
N SER A 98 -12.08 0.77 25.52
CA SER A 98 -11.48 2.07 25.19
C SER A 98 -12.54 3.13 24.90
N GLN A 99 -13.63 2.81 24.21
CA GLN A 99 -14.73 3.77 24.01
C GLN A 99 -15.32 4.23 25.35
N LYS A 100 -15.55 3.30 26.27
CA LYS A 100 -16.02 3.61 27.63
C LYS A 100 -15.06 4.53 28.38
N LYS A 101 -13.75 4.32 28.24
CA LYS A 101 -12.72 5.19 28.85
C LYS A 101 -12.86 6.65 28.40
N TYR A 102 -13.26 6.90 27.16
CA TYR A 102 -13.37 8.24 26.56
C TYR A 102 -14.82 8.72 26.36
N GLU A 103 -15.81 8.04 26.97
CA GLU A 103 -17.24 8.35 26.79
C GLU A 103 -17.61 9.77 27.23
N ASN A 104 -16.87 10.33 28.19
CA ASN A 104 -17.08 11.67 28.72
C ASN A 104 -16.43 12.79 27.90
N LEU A 105 -15.65 12.46 26.86
CA LEU A 105 -15.12 13.46 25.94
C LEU A 105 -16.24 13.97 25.01
N ILE A 106 -16.11 15.21 24.58
CA ILE A 106 -17.04 15.89 23.69
C ILE A 106 -17.08 15.18 22.33
N ASP A 107 -18.29 14.91 21.83
CA ASP A 107 -18.50 14.14 20.59
C ASP A 107 -19.14 14.97 19.46
N ASP A 108 -19.38 16.26 19.70
CA ASP A 108 -19.88 17.25 18.73
C ASP A 108 -18.83 18.30 18.31
N LYS A 109 -17.59 18.12 18.77
CA LYS A 109 -16.41 18.89 18.36
C LYS A 109 -15.23 17.98 18.08
N PHE A 110 -14.17 18.51 17.49
CA PHE A 110 -12.93 17.78 17.20
C PHE A 110 -11.67 18.57 17.53
N THR A 111 -10.58 17.83 17.72
CA THR A 111 -9.22 18.36 17.91
C THR A 111 -8.37 18.02 16.69
N ILE A 112 -7.53 18.95 16.22
CA ILE A 112 -6.50 18.64 15.22
C ILE A 112 -5.21 18.27 15.97
N ALA A 113 -4.63 17.11 15.66
CA ALA A 113 -3.29 16.72 16.11
C ALA A 113 -2.33 16.84 14.92
N MET A 114 -1.54 17.91 14.88
CA MET A 114 -0.70 18.26 13.75
C MET A 114 0.77 18.03 14.06
N GLN A 115 1.43 17.09 13.38
CA GLN A 115 2.85 16.85 13.57
C GLN A 115 3.71 17.78 12.73
N THR A 116 4.79 18.29 13.32
CA THR A 116 5.79 19.09 12.60
C THR A 116 7.23 18.77 13.02
N TYR A 117 8.15 18.87 12.05
CA TYR A 117 9.59 18.76 12.29
C TYR A 117 10.36 19.66 11.33
N ARG A 118 10.97 20.73 11.86
CA ARG A 118 11.86 21.66 11.11
C ARG A 118 11.25 22.24 9.82
N ARG A 119 9.94 22.47 9.83
CA ARG A 119 9.16 23.05 8.72
C ARG A 119 8.29 24.22 9.19
N PRO A 120 8.88 25.26 9.80
CA PRO A 120 8.11 26.36 10.37
C PRO A 120 7.28 27.11 9.31
N LYS A 121 7.72 27.11 8.03
CA LYS A 121 6.98 27.77 6.94
C LYS A 121 5.73 27.01 6.56
N GLU A 122 5.86 25.71 6.29
CA GLU A 122 4.75 24.83 5.94
C GLU A 122 3.73 24.78 7.08
N LEU A 123 4.20 24.63 8.32
CA LEU A 123 3.36 24.70 9.52
C LEU A 123 2.58 26.02 9.59
N GLN A 124 3.27 27.15 9.44
CA GLN A 124 2.63 28.46 9.53
C GLN A 124 1.63 28.69 8.40
N GLU A 125 1.95 28.27 7.17
CA GLU A 125 1.04 28.36 6.03
C GLU A 125 -0.21 27.50 6.25
N THR A 126 -0.05 26.25 6.66
CA THR A 126 -1.16 25.34 6.97
C THR A 126 -2.05 25.89 8.10
N LEU A 127 -1.46 26.37 9.20
CA LEU A 127 -2.21 26.97 10.31
C LEU A 127 -2.95 28.24 9.88
N ASN A 128 -2.30 29.12 9.12
CA ASN A 128 -2.93 30.35 8.61
C ASN A 128 -4.15 30.04 7.75
N ILE A 129 -4.09 28.98 6.93
CA ILE A 129 -5.18 28.60 6.04
C ILE A 129 -6.32 27.96 6.83
N ILE A 130 -6.04 26.96 7.68
CA ILE A 130 -7.05 26.28 8.51
C ILE A 130 -7.80 27.29 9.40
N LEU A 131 -7.09 28.30 9.92
CA LEU A 131 -7.64 29.31 10.83
C LEU A 131 -8.08 30.60 10.11
N SER A 132 -8.14 30.60 8.77
CA SER A 132 -8.55 31.79 7.99
C SER A 132 -10.06 32.05 8.06
N GLU A 133 -10.84 31.00 8.33
CA GLU A 133 -12.30 31.01 8.42
C GLU A 133 -12.76 30.29 9.70
N GLU A 134 -13.99 30.55 10.11
CA GLU A 134 -14.60 29.87 11.25
C GLU A 134 -14.95 28.42 10.89
N VAL A 135 -14.45 27.46 11.68
CA VAL A 135 -14.84 26.04 11.60
C VAL A 135 -15.60 25.71 12.88
N PRO A 136 -16.95 25.64 12.86
CA PRO A 136 -17.79 25.62 14.07
C PRO A 136 -17.43 24.52 15.08
N SER A 137 -17.08 23.34 14.57
CA SER A 137 -16.78 22.18 15.39
C SER A 137 -15.31 22.03 15.78
N LEU A 138 -14.40 22.88 15.29
CA LEU A 138 -12.98 22.84 15.66
C LEU A 138 -12.82 23.38 17.08
N LEU A 139 -12.41 22.52 18.01
CA LEU A 139 -12.20 22.91 19.41
C LEU A 139 -10.80 23.48 19.65
N GLU A 140 -9.77 22.77 19.19
CA GLU A 140 -8.37 23.14 19.42
C GLU A 140 -7.47 22.53 18.34
N ILE A 141 -6.28 23.11 18.18
CA ILE A 141 -5.18 22.52 17.42
C ILE A 141 -4.04 22.24 18.38
N VAL A 142 -3.59 20.99 18.42
CA VAL A 142 -2.39 20.57 19.15
C VAL A 142 -1.29 20.30 18.15
N VAL A 143 -0.30 21.19 18.12
CA VAL A 143 0.91 21.04 17.30
C VAL A 143 1.90 20.16 18.05
N VAL A 144 2.14 18.97 17.52
CA VAL A 144 3.11 18.00 18.03
C VAL A 144 4.49 18.34 17.48
N TRP A 145 5.29 18.97 18.34
CA TRP A 145 6.58 19.55 18.01
C TRP A 145 7.71 18.55 18.22
N ASN A 146 8.17 17.94 17.12
CA ASN A 146 9.20 16.90 17.14
C ASN A 146 10.64 17.42 17.08
N ASP A 147 10.86 18.74 16.96
CA ASP A 147 12.20 19.31 16.96
C ASP A 147 12.71 19.50 18.40
N LEU A 148 13.54 18.57 18.85
CA LEU A 148 14.04 18.57 20.23
C LEU A 148 15.02 19.70 20.51
N GLU A 149 15.76 20.12 19.49
CA GLU A 149 16.83 21.12 19.59
C GLU A 149 16.28 22.55 19.70
N ASN A 150 15.14 22.81 19.05
CA ASN A 150 14.50 24.11 19.08
C ASN A 150 13.30 24.12 20.04
N TYR A 151 12.99 25.29 20.60
CA TYR A 151 11.76 25.46 21.36
C TYR A 151 10.60 25.73 20.40
N PRO A 152 9.41 25.18 20.67
CA PRO A 152 8.22 25.58 19.93
C PRO A 152 7.92 27.07 20.17
N PRO A 153 7.13 27.70 19.29
CA PRO A 153 6.48 28.97 19.58
C PRO A 153 5.59 28.89 20.84
N ASP A 154 5.23 30.06 21.39
CA ASP A 154 4.25 30.15 22.46
C ASP A 154 2.84 29.76 21.97
N ASP A 155 2.06 29.18 22.87
CA ASP A 155 0.63 28.92 22.65
C ASP A 155 -0.12 30.23 22.35
N TYR A 156 -1.12 30.15 21.48
CA TYR A 156 -1.95 31.31 21.14
C TYR A 156 -3.40 30.93 20.86
N VAL A 157 -4.26 31.93 20.77
CA VAL A 157 -5.67 31.77 20.37
C VAL A 157 -5.88 32.46 19.04
N SER A 158 -6.48 31.75 18.09
CA SER A 158 -6.79 32.29 16.76
C SER A 158 -7.86 33.39 16.80
N LYS A 159 -8.04 34.09 15.68
CA LYS A 159 -9.07 35.13 15.50
C LYS A 159 -10.50 34.62 15.82
N TYR A 160 -10.77 33.35 15.59
CA TYR A 160 -12.08 32.72 15.84
C TYR A 160 -12.14 31.96 17.18
N GLY A 161 -11.20 32.20 18.10
CA GLY A 161 -11.24 31.63 19.44
C GLY A 161 -10.72 30.20 19.56
N VAL A 162 -10.19 29.59 18.49
CA VAL A 162 -9.57 28.25 18.53
C VAL A 162 -8.18 28.35 19.17
N PRO A 163 -7.92 27.67 20.30
CA PRO A 163 -6.58 27.58 20.89
C PRO A 163 -5.65 26.74 20.01
N VAL A 164 -4.41 27.19 19.87
CA VAL A 164 -3.29 26.48 19.25
C VAL A 164 -2.24 26.25 20.31
N ARG A 165 -2.06 24.98 20.69
CA ARG A 165 -1.14 24.54 21.74
C ARG A 165 0.02 23.77 21.15
N PHE A 166 1.24 24.11 21.55
CA PHE A 166 2.44 23.40 21.15
C PHE A 166 2.84 22.36 22.20
N ARG A 167 2.78 21.09 21.82
CA ARG A 167 3.25 19.97 22.65
C ARG A 167 4.63 19.55 22.19
N LYS A 168 5.66 19.90 22.96
CA LYS A 168 7.03 19.41 22.73
C LYS A 168 7.12 17.91 22.98
N SER A 169 7.50 17.16 21.96
CA SER A 169 7.68 15.72 22.03
C SER A 169 8.92 15.35 22.84
N LYS A 170 8.93 14.16 23.44
CA LYS A 170 10.09 13.64 24.19
C LYS A 170 11.21 13.14 23.26
N ARG A 171 10.84 12.81 22.02
CA ARG A 171 11.74 12.30 20.98
C ARG A 171 11.22 12.72 19.60
N ASN A 172 12.10 12.70 18.60
CA ASN A 172 11.67 12.84 17.21
C ASN A 172 11.17 11.48 16.70
N SER A 173 9.86 11.29 16.67
CA SER A 173 9.23 10.05 16.23
C SER A 173 7.91 10.33 15.52
N LEU A 174 7.59 9.54 14.50
CA LEU A 174 6.28 9.60 13.82
C LEU A 174 5.14 9.12 14.72
N ASN A 175 5.44 8.36 15.77
CA ASN A 175 4.46 7.93 16.76
C ASN A 175 3.90 9.10 17.58
N GLU A 176 4.60 10.24 17.62
CA GLU A 176 4.28 11.30 18.60
C GLU A 176 2.89 11.90 18.39
N LYS A 177 2.38 11.99 17.15
CA LYS A 177 1.00 12.44 16.88
C LYS A 177 -0.08 11.43 17.25
N LEU A 178 0.28 10.18 17.46
CA LEU A 178 -0.65 9.08 17.73
C LEU A 178 -0.85 8.80 19.22
N TRP A 179 -0.15 9.53 20.11
CA TRP A 179 -0.41 9.43 21.55
C TRP A 179 -1.70 10.17 21.93
N PRO A 180 -2.60 9.55 22.72
CA PRO A 180 -3.74 10.24 23.29
C PRO A 180 -3.24 11.32 24.26
N ASP A 181 -3.37 12.58 23.86
CA ASP A 181 -3.01 13.71 24.73
C ASP A 181 -3.91 13.67 25.97
N PRO A 182 -3.36 13.71 27.20
CA PRO A 182 -4.18 13.77 28.41
C PRO A 182 -5.08 15.02 28.46
N ASP A 183 -4.73 16.08 27.73
CA ASP A 183 -5.51 17.31 27.69
C ASP A 183 -6.61 17.29 26.62
N TYR A 184 -6.67 16.29 25.73
CA TYR A 184 -7.73 16.19 24.73
C TYR A 184 -9.11 16.22 25.38
N LYS A 185 -10.02 16.99 24.77
CA LYS A 185 -11.41 17.13 25.21
C LYS A 185 -12.42 16.52 24.25
N THR A 186 -11.96 16.00 23.11
CA THR A 186 -12.83 15.50 22.03
C THR A 186 -12.59 14.03 21.74
N GLN A 187 -13.65 13.32 21.36
CA GLN A 187 -13.54 11.93 20.88
C GLN A 187 -12.93 11.87 19.48
N ALA A 188 -13.13 12.92 18.68
CA ALA A 188 -12.70 13.01 17.29
C ALA A 188 -11.36 13.73 17.16
N ILE A 189 -10.35 13.03 16.66
CA ILE A 189 -9.02 13.59 16.43
C ILE A 189 -8.76 13.60 14.92
N LEU A 190 -8.61 14.79 14.33
CA LEU A 190 -8.08 14.94 12.98
C LEU A 190 -6.56 14.84 13.04
N LEU A 191 -6.03 13.69 12.64
CA LEU A 191 -4.59 13.48 12.50
C LEU A 191 -4.12 14.18 11.22
N SER A 192 -3.12 15.05 11.37
CA SER A 192 -2.59 15.88 10.28
C SER A 192 -1.07 15.93 10.26
N ASP A 193 -0.49 16.04 9.06
CA ASP A 193 0.87 16.54 8.89
C ASP A 193 0.85 18.08 8.66
N ASP A 194 2.02 18.72 8.68
CA ASP A 194 2.19 20.17 8.59
C ASP A 194 2.10 20.75 7.16
N ASP A 195 1.91 19.90 6.16
CA ASP A 195 1.93 20.25 4.73
C ASP A 195 0.68 19.81 3.96
N VAL A 196 -0.40 19.46 4.69
CA VAL A 196 -1.64 18.90 4.12
C VAL A 196 -2.86 19.36 4.92
N TYR A 197 -3.95 19.74 4.23
CA TYR A 197 -5.18 20.18 4.86
C TYR A 197 -6.41 20.04 3.96
N TYR A 198 -7.58 19.97 4.59
CA TYR A 198 -8.85 20.29 3.93
C TYR A 198 -9.07 21.79 3.99
N HIS A 199 -9.70 22.35 2.95
CA HIS A 199 -10.16 23.73 2.98
C HIS A 199 -11.07 23.96 4.21
N PRO A 200 -10.96 25.10 4.91
CA PRO A 200 -11.75 25.37 6.12
C PRO A 200 -13.25 25.13 5.92
N ASN A 201 -13.77 25.58 4.78
CA ASN A 201 -15.16 25.40 4.40
C ASN A 201 -15.61 23.94 4.30
N ASP A 202 -14.68 23.00 4.04
CA ASP A 202 -14.97 21.57 3.93
C ASP A 202 -14.76 20.80 5.24
N LEU A 203 -13.98 21.33 6.20
CA LEU A 203 -13.67 20.63 7.46
C LEU A 203 -14.93 20.28 8.25
N GLU A 204 -15.91 21.19 8.32
CA GLU A 204 -17.18 20.94 9.00
C GLU A 204 -17.94 19.77 8.36
N PHE A 205 -18.02 19.72 7.03
CA PHE A 205 -18.63 18.61 6.31
C PHE A 205 -17.90 17.28 6.59
N VAL A 206 -16.58 17.29 6.54
CA VAL A 206 -15.76 16.09 6.75
C VAL A 206 -15.98 15.57 8.18
N PHE A 207 -15.96 16.45 9.17
CA PHE A 207 -16.21 16.11 10.56
C PHE A 207 -17.63 15.56 10.78
N GLN A 208 -18.67 16.23 10.30
CA GLN A 208 -20.05 15.74 10.47
C GLN A 208 -20.26 14.38 9.77
N THR A 209 -19.57 14.15 8.65
CA THR A 209 -19.59 12.84 7.97
C THR A 209 -18.90 11.78 8.82
N TRP A 210 -17.74 12.07 9.42
CA TRP A 210 -17.09 11.17 10.39
C TRP A 210 -18.02 10.84 11.56
N ARG A 211 -18.65 11.85 12.16
CA ARG A 211 -19.57 11.63 13.30
C ARG A 211 -20.72 10.70 12.96
N LYS A 212 -21.24 10.78 11.74
CA LYS A 212 -22.42 10.05 11.29
C LYS A 212 -22.11 8.66 10.77
N PHE A 213 -20.99 8.47 10.07
CA PHE A 213 -20.71 7.25 9.31
C PHE A 213 -19.35 6.61 9.62
N GLY A 214 -18.55 7.24 10.48
CA GLY A 214 -17.12 6.97 10.55
C GLY A 214 -16.52 6.90 11.95
N ARG A 215 -17.31 6.91 13.03
CA ARG A 215 -16.79 6.81 14.40
C ARG A 215 -16.00 5.51 14.64
N ASN A 216 -16.35 4.44 13.93
CA ASN A 216 -15.65 3.15 13.96
C ASN A 216 -14.61 3.03 12.85
N ARG A 217 -14.28 4.11 12.12
CA ARG A 217 -13.47 4.07 10.90
C ARG A 217 -12.33 5.08 10.93
N MET A 218 -11.25 4.78 10.22
CA MET A 218 -10.33 5.83 9.76
C MET A 218 -10.98 6.57 8.58
N VAL A 219 -11.17 7.88 8.68
CA VAL A 219 -11.92 8.66 7.68
C VAL A 219 -11.09 9.83 7.16
N GLY A 220 -10.82 9.91 5.87
CA GLY A 220 -9.90 10.93 5.35
C GLY A 220 -9.68 10.89 3.85
N ALA A 221 -8.71 11.66 3.36
CA ALA A 221 -8.59 12.01 1.95
C ALA A 221 -7.60 11.15 1.15
N LEU A 222 -6.60 10.58 1.82
CA LEU A 222 -5.45 9.94 1.16
C LEU A 222 -5.59 8.43 1.13
N ALA A 223 -6.41 7.91 0.20
CA ALA A 223 -6.58 6.48 0.01
C ALA A 223 -5.30 5.78 -0.50
N ARG A 224 -5.06 4.56 -0.03
CA ARG A 224 -4.01 3.65 -0.50
C ARG A 224 -4.53 2.23 -0.63
N CYS A 225 -3.83 1.48 -1.47
CA CYS A 225 -4.23 0.17 -1.92
C CYS A 225 -3.12 -0.85 -1.62
N THR A 226 -3.51 -2.10 -1.34
CA THR A 226 -2.56 -3.16 -0.95
C THR A 226 -2.69 -4.46 -1.77
N PRO A 227 -2.56 -4.39 -3.11
CA PRO A 227 -2.66 -5.57 -3.96
C PRO A 227 -1.67 -6.65 -3.54
N VAL A 228 -2.09 -7.90 -3.70
CA VAL A 228 -1.30 -9.08 -3.42
C VAL A 228 -0.47 -9.45 -4.66
N ASN A 229 0.81 -9.73 -4.46
CA ASN A 229 1.68 -10.17 -5.55
C ASN A 229 1.57 -11.69 -5.80
N THR A 230 2.27 -12.18 -6.83
CA THR A 230 2.25 -13.61 -7.20
C THR A 230 2.78 -14.57 -6.13
N PHE A 231 3.42 -14.05 -5.08
CA PHE A 231 3.95 -14.81 -3.95
C PHE A 231 3.10 -14.64 -2.68
N GLY A 232 1.94 -14.00 -2.77
CA GLY A 232 1.03 -13.79 -1.65
C GLY A 232 1.39 -12.62 -0.73
N TYR A 233 2.42 -11.82 -1.05
CA TYR A 233 2.77 -10.66 -0.22
C TYR A 233 1.99 -9.41 -0.66
N HIS A 234 1.53 -8.63 0.32
CA HIS A 234 0.88 -7.35 0.08
C HIS A 234 1.90 -6.30 -0.37
N LYS A 235 1.52 -5.47 -1.34
CA LYS A 235 2.33 -4.37 -1.86
C LYS A 235 1.66 -3.04 -1.58
N TYR A 236 2.37 -2.10 -0.97
CA TYR A 236 1.87 -0.74 -0.80
C TYR A 236 1.89 0.02 -2.13
N THR A 237 0.75 0.58 -2.54
CA THR A 237 0.64 1.40 -3.76
C THR A 237 -0.35 2.54 -3.61
N PHE A 238 -0.19 3.54 -4.47
CA PHE A 238 -1.29 4.45 -4.81
C PHE A 238 -2.42 3.66 -5.49
N CYS A 239 -3.66 4.04 -5.21
CA CYS A 239 -4.80 3.45 -5.85
C CYS A 239 -4.88 3.83 -7.33
N SER A 240 -5.36 2.90 -8.13
CA SER A 240 -5.46 3.02 -9.58
C SER A 240 -6.81 3.64 -9.95
N SER A 241 -6.86 4.35 -11.07
CA SER A 241 -8.12 4.78 -11.68
C SER A 241 -8.58 3.86 -12.82
N ARG A 242 -7.92 2.70 -12.97
CA ARG A 242 -8.29 1.72 -14.00
C ARG A 242 -9.60 1.06 -13.62
N ARG A 243 -10.45 0.88 -14.63
CA ARG A 243 -11.73 0.19 -14.49
C ARG A 243 -11.53 -1.20 -13.86
N GLY A 244 -12.21 -1.47 -12.75
CA GLY A 244 -12.13 -2.74 -12.03
C GLY A 244 -10.99 -2.82 -11.01
N GLU A 245 -10.30 -1.71 -10.75
CA GLU A 245 -9.35 -1.54 -9.64
C GLU A 245 -9.90 -0.48 -8.67
N ASP A 246 -11.17 -0.64 -8.28
CA ASP A 246 -11.99 0.37 -7.59
C ASP A 246 -11.92 0.27 -6.05
N GLU A 247 -11.14 -0.68 -5.52
CA GLU A 247 -11.03 -0.97 -4.09
C GLU A 247 -9.83 -0.27 -3.45
N TYR A 248 -10.01 0.24 -2.23
CA TYR A 248 -8.96 0.75 -1.35
C TYR A 248 -9.16 0.16 0.05
N ASN A 249 -8.10 0.09 0.86
CA ASN A 249 -8.19 -0.49 2.20
C ASN A 249 -7.37 0.25 3.25
N MET A 250 -6.83 1.42 2.90
CA MET A 250 -6.18 2.32 3.83
C MET A 250 -6.51 3.77 3.51
N VAL A 251 -6.59 4.59 4.55
CA VAL A 251 -6.56 6.04 4.48
C VAL A 251 -5.45 6.55 5.40
N LEU A 252 -4.52 7.33 4.87
CA LEU A 252 -3.34 7.73 5.63
C LEU A 252 -3.64 8.80 6.70
N THR A 253 -2.93 8.74 7.83
CA THR A 253 -3.12 9.63 9.00
C THR A 253 -2.53 11.03 8.82
N ASN A 254 -2.04 11.37 7.63
CA ASN A 254 -1.62 12.73 7.29
C ASN A 254 -2.81 13.67 7.16
N LEU A 255 -4.01 13.16 6.88
CA LEU A 255 -5.24 13.95 6.85
C LEU A 255 -6.45 13.01 7.03
N ALA A 256 -6.63 12.52 8.25
CA ALA A 256 -7.71 11.60 8.58
C ALA A 256 -8.23 11.79 10.00
N PHE A 257 -9.55 11.78 10.14
CA PHE A 257 -10.23 11.64 11.42
C PHE A 257 -10.08 10.21 11.95
N SER A 258 -9.79 10.13 13.24
CA SER A 258 -9.72 8.93 14.05
C SER A 258 -10.52 9.14 15.33
N HIS A 259 -11.14 8.09 15.86
CA HIS A 259 -11.56 8.09 17.25
C HIS A 259 -10.33 8.02 18.16
N VAL A 260 -10.35 8.73 19.29
CA VAL A 260 -9.27 8.70 20.30
C VAL A 260 -8.97 7.29 20.82
N SER A 261 -9.95 6.39 20.80
CA SER A 261 -9.79 4.98 21.20
C SER A 261 -8.84 4.19 20.30
N PHE A 262 -8.69 4.55 19.01
CA PHE A 262 -7.66 3.93 18.18
C PHE A 262 -6.26 4.36 18.59
N LEU A 263 -6.07 5.64 18.94
CA LEU A 263 -4.82 6.17 19.49
C LEU A 263 -4.49 5.49 20.82
N ASP A 264 -5.49 5.32 21.68
CA ASP A 264 -5.35 4.65 22.97
C ASP A 264 -4.84 3.21 22.86
N TYR A 265 -5.43 2.41 21.96
CA TYR A 265 -4.95 1.06 21.73
C TYR A 265 -3.57 1.07 21.09
N TYR A 266 -3.36 1.89 20.05
CA TYR A 266 -2.05 2.04 19.39
C TYR A 266 -0.93 2.37 20.37
N SER A 267 -1.22 3.19 21.39
CA SER A 267 -0.30 3.64 22.43
C SER A 267 -0.27 2.77 23.69
N SER A 268 -1.03 1.67 23.72
CA SER A 268 -1.14 0.82 24.91
C SER A 268 0.15 0.02 25.18
N ASN A 269 0.22 -0.58 26.37
CA ASN A 269 1.29 -1.52 26.75
C ASN A 269 1.04 -2.95 26.20
N ASP A 270 0.11 -3.12 25.26
CA ASP A 270 -0.01 -4.38 24.54
C ASP A 270 1.34 -4.72 23.86
N THR A 271 1.72 -5.99 23.93
CA THR A 271 3.03 -6.45 23.47
C THR A 271 3.19 -6.26 21.95
N ILE A 272 2.14 -6.50 21.17
CA ILE A 272 2.15 -6.29 19.71
C ILE A 272 2.24 -4.79 19.42
N MET A 273 1.48 -3.96 20.15
CA MET A 273 1.51 -2.50 19.95
C MET A 273 2.88 -1.91 20.28
N THR A 274 3.55 -2.43 21.31
CA THR A 274 4.91 -2.01 21.65
C THR A 274 5.89 -2.35 20.53
N GLN A 275 5.86 -3.59 20.01
CA GLN A 275 6.70 -4.01 18.88
C GLN A 275 6.44 -3.18 17.62
N ILE A 276 5.17 -2.86 17.32
CA ILE A 276 4.81 -2.03 16.17
C ILE A 276 5.38 -0.61 16.32
N ARG A 277 5.23 0.01 17.49
CA ARG A 277 5.78 1.36 17.72
C ARG A 277 7.30 1.39 17.60
N GLU A 278 7.98 0.36 18.11
CA GLU A 278 9.43 0.18 17.96
C GLU A 278 9.82 0.02 16.47
N TYR A 279 9.12 -0.84 15.72
CA TYR A 279 9.34 -1.02 14.29
C TYR A 279 9.15 0.30 13.50
N VAL A 280 8.12 1.07 13.86
CA VAL A 280 7.86 2.41 13.28
C VAL A 280 8.99 3.38 13.59
N ASP A 281 9.52 3.36 14.82
CA ASP A 281 10.65 4.21 15.23
C ASP A 281 11.94 3.84 14.49
N GLU A 282 12.23 2.54 14.37
CA GLU A 282 13.41 2.02 13.66
C GLU A 282 13.37 2.35 12.16
N GLY A 283 12.21 2.16 11.52
CA GLY A 283 12.01 2.45 10.11
C GLY A 283 11.76 3.93 9.78
N PHE A 284 11.42 4.73 10.79
CA PHE A 284 10.91 6.10 10.67
C PHE A 284 9.84 6.22 9.56
N ASN A 285 8.86 5.31 9.60
CA ASN A 285 7.82 5.15 8.58
C ASN A 285 6.65 4.30 9.15
N CYS A 286 5.55 4.22 8.41
CA CYS A 286 4.46 3.23 8.60
C CYS A 286 3.57 3.36 9.84
N GLU A 287 3.64 4.47 10.57
CA GLU A 287 2.73 4.77 11.68
C GLU A 287 1.26 4.85 11.19
N ASP A 288 1.07 5.38 9.99
CA ASP A 288 -0.23 5.50 9.33
C ASP A 288 -0.79 4.14 8.87
N LEU A 289 0.06 3.26 8.35
CA LEU A 289 -0.28 1.87 8.04
C LEU A 289 -0.70 1.14 9.32
N ALA A 290 0.09 1.28 10.38
CA ALA A 290 -0.20 0.65 11.66
C ALA A 290 -1.55 1.11 12.25
N MET A 291 -1.90 2.39 12.12
CA MET A 291 -3.22 2.89 12.52
C MET A 291 -4.37 2.27 11.72
N ASN A 292 -4.20 2.02 10.42
CA ASN A 292 -5.22 1.32 9.63
C ASN A 292 -5.36 -0.15 10.07
N TYR A 293 -4.26 -0.80 10.45
CA TYR A 293 -4.29 -2.16 11.02
C TYR A 293 -5.01 -2.19 12.37
N VAL A 294 -4.71 -1.23 13.26
CA VAL A 294 -5.36 -1.08 14.57
C VAL A 294 -6.87 -0.93 14.40
N HIS A 295 -7.29 0.00 13.56
CA HIS A 295 -8.69 0.24 13.26
C HIS A 295 -9.38 -1.04 12.73
N GLY A 296 -8.84 -1.66 11.68
CA GLY A 296 -9.44 -2.85 11.07
C GLY A 296 -9.47 -4.05 12.03
N LEU A 297 -8.48 -4.18 12.91
CA LEU A 297 -8.45 -5.23 13.93
C LEU A 297 -9.53 -5.00 15.00
N LEU A 298 -9.71 -3.76 15.45
CA LEU A 298 -10.64 -3.43 16.54
C LEU A 298 -12.10 -3.51 16.09
N THR A 299 -12.41 -3.02 14.89
CA THR A 299 -13.80 -2.86 14.44
C THR A 299 -14.22 -3.88 13.39
N GLY A 300 -13.28 -4.42 12.62
CA GLY A 300 -13.58 -5.24 11.44
C GLY A 300 -14.17 -4.44 10.27
N GLU A 301 -14.15 -3.10 10.35
CA GLU A 301 -14.64 -2.21 9.28
C GLU A 301 -13.48 -1.72 8.40
N GLY A 302 -13.77 -1.33 7.15
CA GLY A 302 -12.81 -0.67 6.26
C GLY A 302 -12.75 0.84 6.49
N PRO A 303 -11.72 1.54 5.99
CA PRO A 303 -11.63 2.99 6.11
C PRO A 303 -12.70 3.70 5.25
N LEU A 304 -12.98 4.98 5.50
CA LEU A 304 -13.91 5.78 4.69
C LEU A 304 -13.15 6.90 3.96
N LEU A 305 -13.07 6.79 2.64
CA LEU A 305 -12.55 7.86 1.80
C LEU A 305 -13.55 9.01 1.74
N ILE A 306 -13.07 10.22 2.01
CA ILE A 306 -13.88 11.43 1.98
C ILE A 306 -13.16 12.60 1.33
N ASN A 307 -13.89 13.29 0.46
CA ASN A 307 -13.46 14.52 -0.19
C ASN A 307 -14.39 15.69 0.15
N GLY A 308 -13.81 16.87 0.27
CA GLY A 308 -14.56 18.12 0.32
C GLY A 308 -15.21 18.46 -1.02
N HIS A 309 -15.81 19.64 -1.09
CA HIS A 309 -16.21 20.22 -2.38
C HIS A 309 -14.94 20.53 -3.16
N GLU A 310 -13.96 21.12 -2.48
CA GLU A 310 -12.62 21.32 -2.98
C GLU A 310 -11.76 20.09 -2.65
N LYS A 311 -10.80 19.82 -3.54
CA LYS A 311 -9.82 18.77 -3.26
C LYS A 311 -8.92 19.24 -2.13
N TYR A 312 -8.60 18.35 -1.20
CA TYR A 312 -7.59 18.63 -0.18
C TYR A 312 -6.27 19.10 -0.82
N VAL A 313 -5.54 19.94 -0.10
CA VAL A 313 -4.23 20.44 -0.52
C VAL A 313 -3.15 19.59 0.14
N ASN A 314 -2.14 19.22 -0.64
CA ASN A 314 -0.92 18.59 -0.14
C ASN A 314 0.26 19.27 -0.86
N PHE A 315 1.04 20.04 -0.12
CA PHE A 315 2.10 20.88 -0.69
C PHE A 315 3.29 20.08 -1.25
N VAL A 316 3.40 18.78 -0.93
CA VAL A 316 4.51 17.88 -1.29
C VAL A 316 5.86 18.62 -1.26
N PRO A 317 6.47 18.77 -0.08
CA PRO A 317 7.69 19.56 0.08
C PRO A 317 8.84 19.00 -0.76
N LYS A 318 9.77 19.88 -1.15
CA LYS A 318 10.93 19.53 -2.01
C LYS A 318 11.80 18.40 -1.44
N VAL A 319 11.80 18.25 -0.11
CA VAL A 319 12.47 17.18 0.61
C VAL A 319 11.50 16.64 1.66
N GLY A 320 11.22 15.35 1.60
CA GLY A 320 10.35 14.65 2.54
C GLY A 320 10.73 13.19 2.71
N ILE A 321 10.23 12.56 3.77
CA ILE A 321 10.47 11.14 4.08
C ILE A 321 10.00 10.26 2.91
N SER A 322 8.89 10.62 2.28
CA SER A 322 8.29 9.95 1.13
C SER A 322 9.14 9.99 -0.15
N MET A 323 10.11 10.90 -0.24
CA MET A 323 11.01 11.03 -1.39
C MET A 323 12.30 10.20 -1.25
N LYS A 324 12.53 9.58 -0.10
CA LYS A 324 13.71 8.72 0.12
C LYS A 324 13.62 7.47 -0.75
N LYS A 325 14.75 7.05 -1.33
CA LYS A 325 14.85 5.78 -2.06
C LYS A 325 14.47 4.62 -1.11
N GLY A 326 13.62 3.70 -1.57
CA GLY A 326 13.17 2.57 -0.77
C GLY A 326 11.90 2.84 0.06
N HIS A 327 11.32 4.05 0.02
CA HIS A 327 10.17 4.39 0.86
C HIS A 327 8.96 3.49 0.60
N MET A 328 8.63 3.21 -0.67
CA MET A 328 7.50 2.36 -1.05
C MET A 328 7.74 0.89 -0.72
N GLU A 329 8.98 0.44 -0.86
CA GLU A 329 9.43 -0.90 -0.50
C GLU A 329 9.35 -1.12 1.02
N ALA A 330 9.81 -0.14 1.80
CA ALA A 330 9.69 -0.15 3.26
C ALA A 330 8.22 -0.22 3.69
N ARG A 331 7.33 0.58 3.08
CA ARG A 331 5.88 0.49 3.35
C ARG A 331 5.28 -0.85 2.98
N SER A 332 5.73 -1.46 1.88
CA SER A 332 5.32 -2.82 1.53
C SER A 332 5.80 -3.84 2.57
N ALA A 333 7.01 -3.70 3.10
CA ALA A 333 7.50 -4.56 4.19
C ALA A 333 6.63 -4.41 5.44
N CYS A 334 6.33 -3.17 5.87
CA CYS A 334 5.46 -2.91 7.02
C CYS A 334 4.12 -3.65 6.94
N LEU A 335 3.45 -3.69 5.79
CA LEU A 335 2.18 -4.42 5.63
C LEU A 335 2.34 -5.91 5.99
N ASN A 336 3.41 -6.54 5.51
CA ASN A 336 3.60 -7.98 5.69
C ASN A 336 4.10 -8.28 7.11
N ASP A 337 5.01 -7.46 7.64
CA ASP A 337 5.56 -7.63 8.98
C ASP A 337 4.48 -7.38 10.04
N PHE A 338 3.61 -6.38 9.86
CA PHE A 338 2.45 -6.18 10.74
C PHE A 338 1.48 -7.36 10.66
N SER A 339 1.18 -7.86 9.44
CA SER A 339 0.31 -9.04 9.29
C SER A 339 0.89 -10.28 10.00
N GLU A 340 2.22 -10.41 10.05
CA GLU A 340 2.91 -11.44 10.81
C GLU A 340 2.79 -11.21 12.32
N MET A 341 3.05 -9.99 12.81
CA MET A 341 2.95 -9.64 14.23
C MET A 341 1.53 -9.84 14.79
N PHE A 342 0.49 -9.45 14.04
CA PHE A 342 -0.91 -9.67 14.41
C PHE A 342 -1.37 -11.12 14.18
N GLY A 343 -0.65 -11.90 13.38
CA GLY A 343 -1.03 -13.26 12.98
C GLY A 343 -2.24 -13.34 12.04
N CYS A 344 -2.69 -12.22 11.50
CA CYS A 344 -3.73 -12.09 10.47
C CYS A 344 -3.63 -10.74 9.76
N HIS A 345 -4.29 -10.61 8.61
CA HIS A 345 -4.39 -9.34 7.86
C HIS A 345 -5.71 -8.61 8.19
N PRO A 346 -5.70 -7.49 8.93
CA PRO A 346 -6.90 -6.81 9.40
C PRO A 346 -7.48 -5.77 8.44
N LEU A 347 -6.79 -5.42 7.34
CA LEU A 347 -7.32 -4.44 6.40
C LEU A 347 -8.54 -4.99 5.66
N VAL A 348 -9.51 -4.12 5.42
CA VAL A 348 -10.79 -4.43 4.76
C VAL A 348 -10.94 -3.53 3.55
N ASP A 349 -11.26 -4.15 2.41
CA ASP A 349 -11.46 -3.46 1.14
C ASP A 349 -12.78 -2.69 1.11
N GLU A 350 -12.73 -1.49 0.54
CA GLU A 350 -13.83 -0.54 0.40
C GLU A 350 -13.84 0.02 -1.01
N SER A 351 -15.03 0.19 -1.58
CA SER A 351 -15.21 0.76 -2.93
C SER A 351 -16.02 2.06 -2.92
N GLY A 352 -16.70 2.35 -1.81
CA GLY A 352 -17.50 3.56 -1.63
C GLY A 352 -16.65 4.72 -1.14
N TYR A 353 -17.00 5.93 -1.53
CA TYR A 353 -16.45 7.16 -0.96
C TYR A 353 -17.55 8.22 -0.81
N ILE A 354 -17.33 9.19 0.07
CA ILE A 354 -18.24 10.32 0.26
C ILE A 354 -17.58 11.59 -0.26
N GLN A 355 -18.34 12.43 -0.96
CA GLN A 355 -17.88 13.73 -1.42
C GLN A 355 -18.94 14.80 -1.17
N ARG A 356 -18.52 15.99 -0.74
CA ARG A 356 -19.42 17.12 -0.57
C ARG A 356 -19.87 17.63 -1.94
N GLY A 357 -21.17 17.87 -2.07
CA GLY A 357 -21.77 18.46 -3.27
C GLY A 357 -22.82 17.55 -3.87
N VAL A 358 -23.34 17.97 -5.02
CA VAL A 358 -24.35 17.23 -5.79
C VAL A 358 -23.73 16.83 -7.12
N LEU A 359 -23.84 15.55 -7.47
CA LEU A 359 -23.56 15.10 -8.83
C LEU A 359 -24.75 15.49 -9.71
N VAL A 360 -24.59 16.55 -10.48
CA VAL A 360 -25.55 16.91 -11.53
C VAL A 360 -25.18 16.07 -12.76
N MET A 361 -26.01 15.06 -13.05
CA MET A 361 -25.84 14.16 -14.19
C MET A 361 -26.38 14.75 -15.49
#